data_AF-A0A2G8LLF5-F1
#
_entry.id   AF-A0A2G8LLF5-F1
#
_cell.length_a   1.000
_cell.length_b   1.000
_cell.length_c   1.000
_cell.angle_alpha   90.00
_cell.angle_beta   90.00
_cell.angle_gamma   90.00
#
_symmetry.space_group_name_H-M   'P 1'
#
loop_
_entity.id
_entity.type
_entity.pdbx_description
1 polymer ?
#
loop_
_entity_poly.entity_id
_entity_poly.type
_entity_poly.pdbx_seq_one_letter_code
_entity_poly.pdbx_strand_id
1 'polypeptide(L)'
;MIKNALSVEINGILSADGDFASDGVSGGGSGGSINIQTKKINGSGLISATGGRSSSTGGGGGSGGRISIRAPTNTFQGNTRAYGGYITGQLVTLSDPAPYSPSRISSGQYQSVTFTSAKPLYAISIKGCASYNECRYNKNNRPQYVQSYYLRVDDGSGVYKDYKETPLGPRVYFSANSDGVTTVTNYFHAPITVKRLLIVPHSYYKYKYMDVNLLGVAGGSTDACWGSDTEVTSEVGGPGTVYLGSEETGGDLIIDNGGQQTAPKRNADCSQFFMEDSGAAAWIPAGTNTEFQRITFRAPSHLVVAGTTIVTTVTGQLPSYLHIHSQGSLTLNETLNIPTYVDGIFDLPGKSVTISQSLRVWGTVSSHLDAGIVFSGDLLQLFPDETLSVNQILSLRALDIGTNAAVVLDKSDQSTHCGYTLDIHGGQEGSITMGAGSSLTVACPVTIDADSVNLHDATLISRT
;
A
#
# COMPACT_ATOMS: atom_id res chain seq x y z
N MET A 1 -18.97 -17.20 1.92
CA MET A 1 -17.93 -18.18 2.29
C MET A 1 -18.13 -19.41 1.42
N ILE A 2 -17.08 -19.88 0.73
CA ILE A 2 -17.10 -21.12 -0.06
C ILE A 2 -16.18 -22.11 0.66
N LYS A 3 -16.71 -23.29 1.03
CA LYS A 3 -15.98 -24.35 1.74
C LYS A 3 -16.29 -25.71 1.12
N ASN A 4 -15.36 -26.65 1.24
CA ASN A 4 -15.50 -28.06 0.83
C ASN A 4 -15.77 -28.30 -0.66
N ALA A 5 -15.54 -27.30 -1.52
CA ALA A 5 -15.58 -27.48 -2.96
C ALA A 5 -14.33 -28.24 -3.44
N LEU A 6 -14.50 -29.17 -4.37
CA LEU A 6 -13.37 -29.82 -5.05
C LEU A 6 -12.70 -28.86 -6.04
N SER A 7 -13.47 -28.00 -6.69
CA SER A 7 -12.97 -26.96 -7.61
C SER A 7 -13.89 -25.76 -7.57
N VAL A 8 -13.33 -24.56 -7.67
CA VAL A 8 -14.04 -23.28 -7.79
C VAL A 8 -13.55 -22.57 -9.06
N GLU A 9 -14.46 -22.28 -9.98
CA GLU A 9 -14.16 -21.53 -11.21
C GLU A 9 -14.81 -20.14 -11.15
N ILE A 10 -14.01 -19.09 -11.28
CA ILE A 10 -14.49 -17.70 -11.25
C ILE A 10 -14.08 -17.02 -12.56
N ASN A 11 -15.02 -16.94 -13.50
CA ASN A 11 -14.86 -16.16 -14.75
C ASN A 11 -15.60 -14.83 -14.73
N GLY A 12 -16.60 -14.70 -13.83
CA GLY A 12 -17.37 -13.48 -13.59
C GLY A 12 -16.82 -12.65 -12.44
N ILE A 13 -17.71 -11.98 -11.72
CA ILE A 13 -17.35 -11.14 -10.56
C ILE A 13 -17.88 -11.82 -9.28
N LEU A 14 -17.00 -12.03 -8.31
CA LEU A 14 -17.34 -12.37 -6.93
C LEU A 14 -17.02 -11.14 -6.07
N SER A 15 -18.04 -10.39 -5.66
CA SER A 15 -17.88 -9.13 -4.95
C SER A 15 -18.47 -9.17 -3.54
N ALA A 16 -17.76 -8.55 -2.62
CA ALA A 16 -18.21 -8.11 -1.31
C ALA A 16 -17.83 -6.63 -1.13
N ASP A 17 -17.91 -5.84 -2.20
CA ASP A 17 -17.56 -4.43 -2.19
C ASP A 17 -18.55 -3.63 -1.32
N GLY A 18 -18.05 -2.60 -0.67
CA GLY A 18 -18.88 -1.64 0.05
C GLY A 18 -19.53 -0.65 -0.92
N ASP A 19 -20.78 -0.27 -0.61
CA ASP A 19 -21.52 0.68 -1.43
C ASP A 19 -20.96 2.10 -1.34
N PHE A 20 -21.10 2.84 -2.44
CA PHE A 20 -20.82 4.27 -2.46
C PHE A 20 -21.88 5.04 -1.69
N ALA A 21 -21.46 6.04 -0.91
CA ALA A 21 -22.40 6.96 -0.28
C ALA A 21 -23.14 7.80 -1.34
N SER A 22 -24.45 7.98 -1.13
CA SER A 22 -25.35 8.65 -2.07
C SER A 22 -25.88 10.00 -1.59
N ASP A 23 -25.77 10.31 -0.30
CA ASP A 23 -26.30 11.50 0.37
C ASP A 23 -25.17 12.38 0.92
N GLY A 24 -25.32 13.70 0.91
CA GLY A 24 -24.20 14.67 1.01
C GLY A 24 -23.34 14.71 2.28
N VAL A 25 -23.48 13.76 3.22
CA VAL A 25 -22.67 13.68 4.45
C VAL A 25 -22.19 12.26 4.82
N SER A 26 -22.67 11.21 4.16
CA SER A 26 -22.31 9.84 4.57
C SER A 26 -20.93 9.39 4.08
N GLY A 27 -20.30 8.54 4.90
CA GLY A 27 -19.11 7.80 4.53
C GLY A 27 -19.43 6.59 3.64
N GLY A 28 -18.44 6.11 2.89
CA GLY A 28 -18.60 4.92 2.05
C GLY A 28 -18.71 3.63 2.86
N GLY A 29 -19.44 2.65 2.33
CA GLY A 29 -19.57 1.33 2.95
C GLY A 29 -18.22 0.60 2.98
N SER A 30 -17.94 -0.15 4.04
CA SER A 30 -16.71 -0.95 4.13
C SER A 30 -16.77 -2.19 3.24
N GLY A 31 -15.64 -2.60 2.69
CA GLY A 31 -15.49 -3.89 2.01
C GLY A 31 -15.72 -5.05 2.98
N GLY A 32 -16.44 -6.06 2.51
CA GLY A 32 -16.76 -7.26 3.27
C GLY A 32 -15.61 -8.28 3.31
N SER A 33 -15.96 -9.55 3.50
CA SER A 33 -14.97 -10.63 3.56
C SER A 33 -15.34 -11.78 2.62
N ILE A 34 -14.39 -12.17 1.77
CA ILE A 34 -14.49 -13.32 0.90
C ILE A 34 -13.51 -14.38 1.41
N ASN A 35 -14.04 -15.55 1.77
CA ASN A 35 -13.23 -16.70 2.17
C ASN A 35 -13.56 -17.89 1.24
N ILE A 36 -12.55 -18.36 0.52
CA ILE A 36 -12.60 -19.48 -0.41
C ILE A 36 -11.64 -20.55 0.08
N GLN A 37 -12.16 -21.72 0.42
CA GLN A 37 -11.40 -22.92 0.74
C GLN A 37 -11.81 -24.03 -0.22
N THR A 38 -10.89 -24.46 -1.08
CA THR A 38 -11.14 -25.42 -2.18
C THR A 38 -9.86 -26.19 -2.48
N LYS A 39 -9.96 -27.37 -3.11
CA LYS A 39 -8.75 -28.07 -3.58
C LYS A 39 -8.13 -27.39 -4.81
N LYS A 40 -8.97 -26.84 -5.68
CA LYS A 40 -8.57 -26.15 -6.91
C LYS A 40 -9.34 -24.85 -7.10
N ILE A 41 -8.66 -23.80 -7.53
CA ILE A 41 -9.28 -22.57 -8.04
C ILE A 41 -8.75 -22.24 -9.44
N ASN A 42 -9.64 -21.83 -10.35
CA ASN A 42 -9.31 -21.43 -11.71
C ASN A 42 -10.26 -20.32 -12.21
N GLY A 43 -10.01 -19.85 -13.42
CA GLY A 43 -10.80 -18.82 -14.08
C GLY A 43 -10.05 -17.50 -14.17
N SER A 44 -10.71 -16.51 -14.78
CA SER A 44 -10.12 -15.23 -15.16
C SER A 44 -10.94 -14.02 -14.72
N GLY A 45 -11.83 -14.23 -13.76
CA GLY A 45 -12.77 -13.24 -13.26
C GLY A 45 -12.15 -12.22 -12.30
N LEU A 46 -13.01 -11.59 -11.50
CA LEU A 46 -12.62 -10.63 -10.47
C LEU A 46 -13.15 -11.10 -9.11
N ILE A 47 -12.29 -11.07 -8.10
CA ILE A 47 -12.66 -11.25 -6.70
C ILE A 47 -12.40 -9.92 -5.99
N SER A 48 -13.45 -9.30 -5.45
CA SER A 48 -13.40 -7.91 -4.98
C SER A 48 -14.01 -7.77 -3.60
N ALA A 49 -13.34 -7.06 -2.71
CA ALA A 49 -13.87 -6.66 -1.40
C ALA A 49 -13.40 -5.24 -1.07
N THR A 50 -13.66 -4.29 -1.96
CA THR A 50 -13.14 -2.92 -1.87
C THR A 50 -14.08 -2.03 -1.07
N GLY A 51 -13.53 -1.04 -0.39
CA GLY A 51 -14.33 -0.02 0.28
C GLY A 51 -15.03 0.93 -0.71
N GLY A 52 -16.20 1.42 -0.30
CA GLY A 52 -16.98 2.40 -1.05
C GLY A 52 -16.47 3.83 -0.85
N ARG A 53 -16.69 4.71 -1.83
CA ARG A 53 -16.38 6.14 -1.70
C ARG A 53 -17.35 6.89 -0.80
N SER A 54 -16.89 8.01 -0.25
CA SER A 54 -17.77 9.00 0.38
C SER A 54 -18.57 9.82 -0.65
N SER A 55 -19.65 10.47 -0.22
CA SER A 55 -20.47 11.34 -1.08
C SER A 55 -19.94 12.77 -1.17
N SER A 56 -19.27 13.26 -0.13
CA SER A 56 -18.78 14.63 0.03
C SER A 56 -17.51 14.69 0.88
N THR A 57 -17.10 15.90 1.29
CA THR A 57 -15.97 16.14 2.20
C THR A 57 -16.29 15.78 3.66
N GLY A 58 -17.56 15.55 4.02
CA GLY A 58 -17.97 15.28 5.42
C GLY A 58 -17.94 13.82 5.83
N GLY A 59 -17.84 12.89 4.87
CA GLY A 59 -17.79 11.44 5.11
C GLY A 59 -16.46 10.84 4.69
N GLY A 60 -15.94 9.88 5.45
CA GLY A 60 -14.74 9.11 5.11
C GLY A 60 -14.98 8.06 4.03
N GLY A 61 -13.91 7.56 3.43
CA GLY A 61 -13.95 6.38 2.56
C GLY A 61 -14.15 5.09 3.38
N GLY A 62 -14.91 4.13 2.85
CA GLY A 62 -15.09 2.84 3.49
C GLY A 62 -13.79 2.04 3.51
N SER A 63 -13.51 1.25 4.54
CA SER A 63 -12.27 0.46 4.58
C SER A 63 -12.23 -0.65 3.53
N GLY A 64 -11.02 -1.07 3.18
CA GLY A 64 -10.79 -2.26 2.38
C GLY A 64 -11.18 -3.53 3.13
N GLY A 65 -11.70 -4.51 2.38
CA GLY A 65 -12.14 -5.78 2.91
C GLY A 65 -11.03 -6.82 3.01
N ARG A 66 -11.44 -8.08 3.15
CA ARG A 66 -10.51 -9.23 3.25
C ARG A 66 -10.85 -10.28 2.23
N ILE A 67 -9.86 -10.72 1.46
CA ILE A 67 -9.98 -11.85 0.55
C ILE A 67 -9.02 -12.93 1.03
N SER A 68 -9.53 -14.14 1.24
CA SER A 68 -8.73 -15.30 1.61
C SER A 68 -9.01 -16.43 0.64
N ILE A 69 -7.97 -16.88 -0.06
CA ILE A 69 -8.02 -17.99 -1.00
C ILE A 69 -7.06 -19.05 -0.50
N ARG A 70 -7.61 -20.18 -0.05
CA ARG A 70 -6.88 -21.38 0.34
C ARG A 70 -7.13 -22.46 -0.69
N ALA A 71 -6.12 -22.71 -1.53
CA ALA A 71 -6.19 -23.72 -2.58
C ALA A 71 -4.81 -24.31 -2.91
N PRO A 72 -4.58 -25.61 -2.69
CA PRO A 72 -3.35 -26.30 -3.11
C PRO A 72 -3.07 -26.17 -4.62
N THR A 73 -4.11 -26.16 -5.44
CA THR A 73 -4.00 -25.92 -6.89
C THR A 73 -4.62 -24.57 -7.25
N ASN A 74 -3.80 -23.51 -7.35
CA ASN A 74 -4.24 -22.19 -7.78
C ASN A 74 -3.80 -21.89 -9.22
N THR A 75 -4.76 -21.91 -10.14
CA THR A 75 -4.58 -21.57 -11.57
C THR A 75 -5.43 -20.36 -11.97
N PHE A 76 -5.90 -19.59 -10.98
CA PHE A 76 -6.68 -18.39 -11.22
C PHE A 76 -5.81 -17.32 -11.88
N GLN A 77 -6.22 -16.86 -13.06
CA GLN A 77 -5.56 -15.81 -13.84
C GLN A 77 -6.32 -14.48 -13.78
N GLY A 78 -7.34 -14.41 -12.92
CA GLY A 78 -8.13 -13.21 -12.69
C GLY A 78 -7.48 -12.25 -11.69
N ASN A 79 -8.22 -11.21 -11.32
CA ASN A 79 -7.75 -10.19 -10.40
C ASN A 79 -8.36 -10.35 -9.00
N THR A 80 -7.58 -10.01 -7.98
CA THR A 80 -8.03 -9.84 -6.59
C THR A 80 -7.81 -8.40 -6.16
N ARG A 81 -8.82 -7.74 -5.58
CA ARG A 81 -8.69 -6.37 -5.06
C ARG A 81 -9.45 -6.17 -3.76
N ALA A 82 -8.83 -5.50 -2.80
CA ALA A 82 -9.40 -5.28 -1.47
C ALA A 82 -9.05 -3.90 -0.90
N TYR A 83 -8.73 -2.90 -1.72
CA TYR A 83 -8.30 -1.59 -1.21
C TYR A 83 -9.43 -0.77 -0.57
N GLY A 84 -9.06 0.26 0.20
CA GLY A 84 -9.98 1.22 0.82
C GLY A 84 -10.73 2.08 -0.20
N GLY A 85 -11.80 2.73 0.24
CA GLY A 85 -12.57 3.69 -0.54
C GLY A 85 -11.98 5.09 -0.42
N TYR A 86 -12.15 5.92 -1.45
CA TYR A 86 -11.63 7.29 -1.46
C TYR A 86 -12.68 8.32 -1.05
N ILE A 87 -12.23 9.55 -0.78
CA ILE A 87 -13.10 10.69 -0.46
C ILE A 87 -13.40 11.47 -1.74
N THR A 88 -14.67 11.69 -2.05
CA THR A 88 -15.05 12.42 -3.28
C THR A 88 -14.56 13.87 -3.28
N GLY A 89 -14.54 14.50 -2.11
CA GLY A 89 -14.05 15.87 -1.94
C GLY A 89 -12.54 16.05 -2.20
N GLN A 90 -11.75 14.97 -2.24
CA GLN A 90 -10.31 15.02 -2.54
C GLN A 90 -10.00 14.86 -4.04
N LEU A 91 -11.01 14.53 -4.86
CA LEU A 91 -10.81 14.40 -6.30
C LEU A 91 -10.68 15.78 -6.94
N VAL A 92 -9.62 15.95 -7.71
CA VAL A 92 -9.37 17.12 -8.53
C VAL A 92 -9.34 16.73 -10.01
N THR A 93 -9.61 17.69 -10.90
CA THR A 93 -9.30 17.51 -12.31
C THR A 93 -7.78 17.40 -12.48
N LEU A 94 -7.33 16.29 -13.06
CA LEU A 94 -5.92 16.10 -13.38
C LEU A 94 -5.47 17.16 -14.40
N SER A 95 -4.42 17.91 -14.06
CA SER A 95 -3.97 19.11 -14.78
C SER A 95 -2.81 18.88 -15.76
N ASP A 96 -2.31 17.65 -15.84
CA ASP A 96 -1.26 17.21 -16.78
C ASP A 96 -1.86 16.12 -17.67
N PRO A 97 -2.02 16.32 -18.99
CA PRO A 97 -1.82 17.58 -19.71
C PRO A 97 -2.95 18.58 -19.37
N ALA A 98 -2.79 19.84 -19.79
CA ALA A 98 -3.75 20.93 -19.56
C ALA A 98 -5.23 20.52 -19.73
N PRO A 99 -6.18 21.15 -18.99
CA PRO A 99 -7.58 20.74 -18.98
C PRO A 99 -8.13 20.53 -20.39
N TYR A 100 -8.72 19.36 -20.60
CA TYR A 100 -9.18 18.96 -21.92
C TYR A 100 -10.25 19.94 -22.40
N SER A 101 -10.05 20.53 -23.58
CA SER A 101 -11.02 21.47 -24.12
C SER A 101 -12.26 20.74 -24.64
N PRO A 102 -13.48 21.25 -24.39
CA PRO A 102 -14.69 20.68 -24.96
C PRO A 102 -14.58 20.58 -26.47
N SER A 103 -14.77 19.39 -27.02
CA SER A 103 -14.58 19.16 -28.46
C SER A 103 -15.66 18.28 -29.05
N ARG A 104 -16.22 18.71 -30.18
CA ARG A 104 -16.99 17.84 -31.05
C ARG A 104 -16.03 16.92 -31.79
N ILE A 105 -16.22 15.61 -31.63
CA ILE A 105 -15.39 14.59 -32.26
C ILE A 105 -15.96 14.24 -33.64
N SER A 106 -15.09 14.18 -34.66
CA SER A 106 -15.47 13.82 -36.02
C SER A 106 -15.76 12.31 -36.18
N SER A 107 -16.44 11.90 -37.26
CA SER A 107 -16.98 10.54 -37.39
C SER A 107 -15.89 9.47 -37.37
N GLY A 108 -15.87 8.67 -36.29
CA GLY A 108 -14.97 7.52 -36.10
C GLY A 108 -13.83 7.77 -35.10
N GLN A 109 -13.67 9.02 -34.62
CA GLN A 109 -12.59 9.38 -33.71
C GLN A 109 -12.95 9.25 -32.23
N TYR A 110 -11.91 9.28 -31.40
CA TYR A 110 -11.89 9.20 -29.95
C TYR A 110 -11.29 10.48 -29.36
N GLN A 111 -11.54 10.72 -28.08
CA GLN A 111 -10.78 11.70 -27.31
C GLN A 111 -9.49 11.07 -26.82
N SER A 112 -8.34 11.70 -27.07
CA SER A 112 -7.03 11.16 -26.66
C SER A 112 -6.38 12.04 -25.62
N VAL A 113 -5.97 11.46 -24.51
CA VAL A 113 -5.22 12.13 -23.44
C VAL A 113 -3.87 11.43 -23.25
N THR A 114 -2.80 12.19 -23.06
CA THR A 114 -1.46 11.67 -22.77
C THR A 114 -0.89 12.44 -21.60
N PHE A 115 -0.67 11.74 -20.49
CA PHE A 115 -0.02 12.26 -19.30
C PHE A 115 1.50 12.20 -19.46
N THR A 116 2.21 13.16 -18.86
CA THR A 116 3.68 13.15 -18.83
C THR A 116 4.20 11.94 -18.03
N SER A 117 3.50 11.58 -16.96
CA SER A 117 3.75 10.39 -16.12
C SER A 117 2.47 9.61 -15.91
N ALA A 118 2.54 8.30 -15.66
CA ALA A 118 1.35 7.51 -15.36
C ALA A 118 0.67 8.04 -14.08
N LYS A 119 -0.65 8.28 -14.13
CA LYS A 119 -1.45 8.80 -13.02
C LYS A 119 -2.56 7.81 -12.64
N PRO A 120 -2.93 7.70 -11.35
CA PRO A 120 -4.13 6.99 -10.94
C PRO A 120 -5.36 7.83 -11.28
N LEU A 121 -6.22 7.30 -12.16
CA LEU A 121 -7.48 7.91 -12.57
C LEU A 121 -8.64 7.27 -11.80
N TYR A 122 -9.41 8.07 -11.07
CA TYR A 122 -10.48 7.63 -10.18
C TYR A 122 -11.87 7.78 -10.81
N ALA A 123 -12.06 8.75 -11.70
CA ALA A 123 -13.31 8.92 -12.41
C ALA A 123 -13.16 9.70 -13.71
N ILE A 124 -14.17 9.56 -14.57
CA ILE A 124 -14.33 10.37 -15.77
C ILE A 124 -15.67 11.08 -15.69
N SER A 125 -15.63 12.41 -15.75
CA SER A 125 -16.80 13.25 -15.81
C SER A 125 -17.01 13.74 -17.23
N ILE A 126 -18.24 13.55 -17.75
CA ILE A 126 -18.59 13.93 -19.12
C ILE A 126 -19.85 14.81 -19.10
N LYS A 127 -19.80 15.91 -19.84
CA LYS A 127 -20.95 16.77 -20.12
C LYS A 127 -21.14 16.92 -21.63
N GLY A 128 -22.40 16.97 -22.06
CA GLY A 128 -22.77 17.37 -23.41
C GLY A 128 -22.67 18.89 -23.61
N CYS A 129 -23.36 19.39 -24.64
CA CYS A 129 -23.58 20.81 -24.81
C CYS A 129 -25.06 21.10 -25.11
N ALA A 130 -25.56 22.21 -24.54
CA ALA A 130 -26.96 22.63 -24.70
C ALA A 130 -27.09 24.00 -25.35
N SER A 131 -26.14 24.91 -25.12
CA SER A 131 -26.20 26.29 -25.61
C SER A 131 -25.37 26.54 -26.87
N TYR A 132 -25.56 27.72 -27.47
CA TYR A 132 -24.77 28.16 -28.62
C TYR A 132 -23.30 28.30 -28.33
N ASN A 133 -23.00 28.90 -27.19
CA ASN A 133 -21.64 29.21 -26.81
C ASN A 133 -20.86 27.93 -26.41
N GLU A 134 -21.56 26.92 -25.87
CA GLU A 134 -20.95 25.64 -25.51
C GLU A 134 -20.67 24.75 -26.74
N CYS A 135 -21.66 24.56 -27.62
CA CYS A 135 -21.49 23.63 -28.75
C CYS A 135 -20.58 24.17 -29.87
N ARG A 136 -20.27 25.48 -29.87
CA ARG A 136 -19.40 26.19 -30.85
C ARG A 136 -19.67 25.92 -32.34
N TYR A 137 -20.83 25.35 -32.69
CA TYR A 137 -21.23 24.97 -34.05
C TYR A 137 -22.76 25.02 -34.24
N ASN A 138 -23.22 25.31 -35.48
CA ASN A 138 -24.60 25.41 -36.02
C ASN A 138 -25.76 25.53 -35.00
N LYS A 139 -26.51 26.66 -35.07
CA LYS A 139 -27.64 27.01 -34.17
C LYS A 139 -28.71 25.91 -34.05
N ASN A 140 -28.91 25.07 -35.06
CA ASN A 140 -30.10 24.20 -35.16
C ASN A 140 -29.90 22.77 -34.63
N ASN A 141 -28.66 22.33 -34.41
CA ASN A 141 -28.37 20.93 -34.05
C ASN A 141 -27.95 20.78 -32.58
N ARG A 142 -28.78 21.26 -31.66
CA ARG A 142 -28.58 21.15 -30.20
C ARG A 142 -29.79 20.52 -29.53
N PRO A 143 -29.65 19.95 -28.32
CA PRO A 143 -28.39 19.62 -27.64
C PRO A 143 -27.57 18.55 -28.39
N GLN A 144 -26.29 18.42 -28.07
CA GLN A 144 -25.41 17.34 -28.57
C GLN A 144 -24.73 16.68 -27.38
N TYR A 145 -24.70 15.36 -27.34
CA TYR A 145 -24.10 14.64 -26.23
C TYR A 145 -23.81 13.19 -26.57
N VAL A 146 -22.79 12.64 -25.92
CA VAL A 146 -22.50 11.20 -25.91
C VAL A 146 -23.43 10.52 -24.89
N GLN A 147 -24.06 9.42 -25.30
CA GLN A 147 -24.95 8.61 -24.47
C GLN A 147 -24.22 7.43 -23.83
N SER A 148 -23.20 6.88 -24.51
CA SER A 148 -22.32 5.86 -23.95
C SER A 148 -20.93 5.89 -24.58
N TYR A 149 -19.94 5.39 -23.86
CA TYR A 149 -18.55 5.32 -24.32
C TYR A 149 -17.83 4.12 -23.72
N TYR A 150 -16.68 3.77 -24.29
CA TYR A 150 -15.74 2.82 -23.70
C TYR A 150 -14.32 3.41 -23.71
N LEU A 151 -13.41 2.78 -22.96
CA LEU A 151 -12.05 3.28 -22.78
C LEU A 151 -11.03 2.34 -23.41
N ARG A 152 -9.94 2.93 -23.92
CA ARG A 152 -8.68 2.23 -24.15
C ARG A 152 -7.57 2.89 -23.34
N VAL A 153 -6.85 2.10 -22.58
CA VAL A 153 -5.87 2.56 -21.60
C VAL A 153 -4.51 2.01 -21.98
N ASP A 154 -3.51 2.89 -21.91
CA ASP A 154 -2.11 2.52 -21.82
C ASP A 154 -1.59 3.00 -20.46
N ASP A 155 -1.14 2.06 -19.65
CA ASP A 155 -0.55 2.25 -18.31
C ASP A 155 0.90 2.75 -18.36
N GLY A 156 1.48 2.86 -19.55
CA GLY A 156 2.89 3.18 -19.78
C GLY A 156 3.65 2.09 -20.52
N SER A 157 3.01 0.93 -20.74
CA SER A 157 3.54 -0.17 -21.56
C SER A 157 3.73 0.18 -23.04
N GLY A 158 3.12 1.25 -23.52
CA GLY A 158 3.19 1.65 -24.93
C GLY A 158 2.10 1.01 -25.79
N VAL A 159 1.22 0.19 -25.20
CA VAL A 159 0.16 -0.55 -25.91
C VAL A 159 -1.21 -0.21 -25.30
N TYR A 160 -2.14 0.25 -26.15
CA TYR A 160 -3.52 0.46 -25.74
C TYR A 160 -4.27 -0.86 -25.57
N LYS A 161 -4.94 -1.03 -24.44
CA LYS A 161 -5.85 -2.14 -24.15
C LYS A 161 -7.24 -1.60 -23.84
N ASP A 162 -8.29 -2.29 -24.28
CA ASP A 162 -9.65 -1.93 -23.84
C ASP A 162 -9.74 -2.03 -22.31
N TYR A 163 -10.38 -1.06 -21.66
CA TYR A 163 -10.66 -1.16 -20.24
C TYR A 163 -11.68 -2.27 -19.98
N LYS A 164 -11.36 -3.12 -19.00
CA LYS A 164 -12.11 -4.29 -18.58
C LYS A 164 -12.03 -4.40 -17.06
N GLU A 165 -13.09 -4.86 -16.41
CA GLU A 165 -13.07 -5.19 -14.98
C GLU A 165 -12.25 -6.46 -14.70
N THR A 166 -12.14 -7.36 -15.68
CA THR A 166 -11.39 -8.61 -15.59
C THR A 166 -10.43 -8.75 -16.77
N PRO A 167 -9.25 -9.41 -16.62
CA PRO A 167 -8.27 -9.53 -17.69
C PRO A 167 -8.83 -10.13 -18.99
N LEU A 168 -9.67 -11.16 -18.87
CA LEU A 168 -10.30 -11.84 -20.02
C LEU A 168 -11.76 -11.43 -20.26
N GLY A 169 -12.29 -10.47 -19.50
CA GLY A 169 -13.67 -10.02 -19.61
C GLY A 169 -13.97 -9.25 -20.89
N PRO A 170 -15.27 -8.95 -21.14
CA PRO A 170 -15.63 -7.99 -22.18
C PRO A 170 -15.18 -6.59 -21.79
N ARG A 171 -15.05 -5.70 -22.78
CA ARG A 171 -14.85 -4.26 -22.52
C ARG A 171 -16.05 -3.67 -21.78
N VAL A 172 -15.82 -2.65 -20.97
CA VAL A 172 -16.88 -1.94 -20.24
C VAL A 172 -17.44 -0.80 -21.09
N TYR A 173 -18.77 -0.69 -21.14
CA TYR A 173 -19.49 0.45 -21.69
C TYR A 173 -20.08 1.28 -20.56
N PHE A 174 -19.67 2.54 -20.48
CA PHE A 174 -20.16 3.50 -19.50
C PHE A 174 -21.37 4.24 -20.04
N SER A 175 -22.39 4.41 -19.20
CA SER A 175 -23.49 5.33 -19.49
C SER A 175 -23.00 6.77 -19.29
N ALA A 176 -23.32 7.64 -20.24
CA ALA A 176 -23.00 9.07 -20.18
C ALA A 176 -24.30 9.87 -20.10
N ASN A 177 -24.48 10.89 -20.93
CA ASN A 177 -25.53 11.88 -20.75
C ASN A 177 -26.85 11.48 -21.43
N SER A 178 -27.96 11.88 -20.82
CA SER A 178 -29.30 11.89 -21.43
C SER A 178 -29.71 13.27 -21.97
N ASP A 179 -28.91 14.30 -21.70
CA ASP A 179 -29.13 15.68 -22.12
C ASP A 179 -27.79 16.44 -22.34
N GLY A 180 -27.86 17.70 -22.77
CA GLY A 180 -26.68 18.52 -23.06
C GLY A 180 -26.17 19.38 -21.89
N VAL A 181 -26.79 19.30 -20.71
CA VAL A 181 -26.57 20.21 -19.57
C VAL A 181 -25.95 19.47 -18.38
N THR A 182 -26.45 18.29 -18.07
CA THR A 182 -26.07 17.51 -16.89
C THR A 182 -24.69 16.92 -17.07
N THR A 183 -23.85 17.04 -16.05
CA THR A 183 -22.57 16.36 -15.97
C THR A 183 -22.78 14.97 -15.40
N VAL A 184 -22.30 13.93 -16.09
CA VAL A 184 -22.36 12.54 -15.63
C VAL A 184 -20.95 12.08 -15.30
N THR A 185 -20.74 11.67 -14.06
CA THR A 185 -19.45 11.15 -13.58
C THR A 185 -19.52 9.64 -13.41
N ASN A 186 -18.67 8.93 -14.14
CA ASN A 186 -18.47 7.50 -13.96
C ASN A 186 -17.24 7.30 -13.09
N TYR A 187 -17.46 6.74 -11.91
CA TYR A 187 -16.42 6.41 -10.94
C TYR A 187 -15.95 4.98 -11.18
N PHE A 188 -14.64 4.77 -11.09
CA PHE A 188 -14.10 3.42 -11.06
C PHE A 188 -14.15 2.88 -9.64
N HIS A 189 -14.45 1.58 -9.51
CA HIS A 189 -14.30 0.90 -8.23
C HIS A 189 -12.84 0.89 -7.76
N ALA A 190 -11.88 0.88 -8.69
CA ALA A 190 -10.43 0.99 -8.45
C ALA A 190 -9.87 2.15 -9.27
N PRO A 191 -8.93 2.95 -8.76
CA PRO A 191 -8.19 3.82 -9.64
C PRO A 191 -7.44 2.99 -10.68
N ILE A 192 -7.50 3.43 -11.93
CA ILE A 192 -6.75 2.82 -13.02
C ILE A 192 -5.49 3.63 -13.29
N THR A 193 -4.35 2.96 -13.45
CA THR A 193 -3.10 3.64 -13.83
C THR A 193 -3.15 3.99 -15.31
N VAL A 194 -3.02 5.27 -15.64
CA VAL A 194 -3.16 5.79 -17.01
C VAL A 194 -1.98 6.68 -17.36
N LYS A 195 -1.23 6.33 -18.40
CA LYS A 195 -0.28 7.21 -19.08
C LYS A 195 -0.88 7.77 -20.37
N ARG A 196 -1.61 6.97 -21.13
CA ARG A 196 -2.40 7.45 -22.27
C ARG A 196 -3.81 6.85 -22.24
N LEU A 197 -4.80 7.65 -22.61
CA LEU A 197 -6.22 7.29 -22.55
C LEU A 197 -6.91 7.64 -23.87
N LEU A 198 -7.67 6.70 -24.42
CA LEU A 198 -8.66 6.96 -25.46
C LEU A 198 -10.06 6.81 -24.86
N ILE A 199 -10.88 7.85 -24.99
CA ILE A 199 -12.29 7.83 -24.62
C ILE A 199 -13.08 7.76 -25.93
N VAL A 200 -13.75 6.63 -26.15
CA VAL A 200 -14.32 6.30 -27.45
C VAL A 200 -15.85 6.35 -27.38
N PRO A 201 -16.51 7.34 -28.00
CA PRO A 201 -17.97 7.40 -28.05
C PRO A 201 -18.57 6.18 -28.75
N HIS A 202 -19.55 5.55 -28.12
CA HIS A 202 -20.25 4.39 -28.67
C HIS A 202 -21.65 4.76 -29.19
N SER A 203 -22.50 5.39 -28.36
CA SER A 203 -23.78 5.96 -28.78
C SER A 203 -23.85 7.45 -28.44
N TYR A 204 -24.60 8.23 -29.22
CA TYR A 204 -24.65 9.69 -29.10
C TYR A 204 -25.94 10.27 -29.73
N TYR A 205 -26.36 11.41 -29.22
CA TYR A 205 -27.48 12.17 -29.75
C TYR A 205 -27.00 13.32 -30.64
N LYS A 206 -27.44 13.33 -31.90
CA LYS A 206 -27.02 14.22 -33.00
C LYS A 206 -25.52 14.14 -33.34
N TYR A 207 -24.64 14.57 -32.44
CA TYR A 207 -23.19 14.55 -32.64
C TYR A 207 -22.43 14.13 -31.38
N LYS A 208 -21.23 13.58 -31.59
CA LYS A 208 -20.28 13.15 -30.55
C LYS A 208 -19.64 14.36 -29.88
N TYR A 209 -20.38 15.05 -29.04
CA TYR A 209 -19.84 16.13 -28.22
C TYR A 209 -19.59 15.61 -26.81
N MET A 210 -18.39 15.87 -26.29
CA MET A 210 -18.04 15.61 -24.91
C MET A 210 -17.09 16.68 -24.39
N ASP A 211 -17.51 17.32 -23.31
CA ASP A 211 -16.63 18.03 -22.39
C ASP A 211 -16.20 17.04 -21.31
N VAL A 212 -14.89 16.86 -21.11
CA VAL A 212 -14.34 15.75 -20.33
C VAL A 212 -13.43 16.29 -19.23
N ASN A 213 -13.72 15.89 -18.00
CA ASN A 213 -12.80 16.04 -16.88
C ASN A 213 -12.33 14.66 -16.40
N LEU A 214 -11.02 14.50 -16.32
CA LEU A 214 -10.38 13.32 -15.75
C LEU A 214 -10.09 13.59 -14.28
N LEU A 215 -10.71 12.83 -13.39
CA LEU A 215 -10.63 13.06 -11.95
C LEU A 215 -9.65 12.08 -11.32
N GLY A 216 -8.72 12.61 -10.56
CA GLY A 216 -7.81 11.83 -9.72
C GLY A 216 -7.48 12.60 -8.45
N VAL A 217 -6.51 12.13 -7.69
CA VAL A 217 -6.05 12.84 -6.50
C VAL A 217 -4.88 13.74 -6.88
N ALA A 218 -4.88 15.00 -6.43
CA ALA A 218 -3.72 15.86 -6.57
C ALA A 218 -2.54 15.17 -5.91
N GLY A 219 -1.34 15.15 -6.51
CA GLY A 219 -0.17 14.60 -5.84
C GLY A 219 0.12 15.38 -4.57
N GLY A 220 -0.41 14.92 -3.43
CA GLY A 220 -0.08 15.43 -2.10
C GLY A 220 1.37 15.06 -1.78
N SER A 221 2.08 15.96 -1.08
CA SER A 221 3.48 15.73 -0.72
C SER A 221 3.63 14.39 0.00
N THR A 222 4.60 13.60 -0.44
CA THR A 222 4.94 12.29 0.14
C THR A 222 5.65 12.39 1.49
N ASP A 223 5.97 13.61 1.94
CA ASP A 223 7.02 13.84 2.94
C ASP A 223 6.57 14.61 4.19
N ALA A 224 5.30 14.98 4.31
CA ALA A 224 4.85 15.57 5.57
C ALA A 224 4.72 14.44 6.60
N CYS A 225 5.51 14.49 7.67
CA CYS A 225 5.08 13.95 8.94
C CYS A 225 3.71 14.55 9.24
N TRP A 226 2.64 13.76 9.12
CA TRP A 226 1.28 14.22 9.41
C TRP A 226 1.16 14.37 10.93
N GLY A 227 1.66 15.49 11.43
CA GLY A 227 1.69 15.88 12.84
C GLY A 227 1.35 17.35 12.96
N SER A 228 0.07 17.64 13.16
CA SER A 228 -0.44 18.73 14.03
C SER A 228 -1.96 18.72 13.92
N ASP A 229 -2.65 18.39 15.01
CA ASP A 229 -3.88 19.01 15.59
C ASP A 229 -4.91 19.73 14.70
N THR A 230 -4.94 19.44 13.41
CA THR A 230 -5.98 19.84 12.48
C THR A 230 -6.79 18.59 12.24
N GLU A 231 -7.96 18.53 12.88
CA GLU A 231 -8.96 17.50 12.66
C GLU A 231 -9.11 17.25 11.16
N VAL A 232 -8.57 16.13 10.68
CA VAL A 232 -8.87 15.64 9.34
C VAL A 232 -10.32 15.17 9.43
N THR A 233 -11.25 15.99 8.92
CA THR A 233 -12.70 15.75 9.06
C THR A 233 -13.19 14.56 8.25
N SER A 234 -12.37 14.00 7.36
CA SER A 234 -12.63 12.74 6.65
C SER A 234 -11.33 12.08 6.17
N GLU A 235 -11.17 10.78 6.45
CA GLU A 235 -10.02 9.97 6.01
C GLU A 235 -10.41 9.05 4.83
N VAL A 236 -9.43 8.71 3.99
CA VAL A 236 -9.59 7.61 3.03
C VAL A 236 -9.76 6.30 3.80
N GLY A 237 -10.41 5.32 3.18
CA GLY A 237 -10.50 3.99 3.76
C GLY A 237 -9.12 3.39 3.96
N GLY A 238 -8.97 2.62 5.04
CA GLY A 238 -7.76 1.83 5.27
C GLY A 238 -7.56 0.72 4.23
N PRO A 239 -6.33 0.21 4.10
CA PRO A 239 -6.01 -0.87 3.17
C PRO A 239 -6.79 -2.13 3.54
N GLY A 240 -7.12 -2.94 2.54
CA GLY A 240 -7.55 -4.30 2.80
C GLY A 240 -6.49 -5.31 2.42
N THR A 241 -6.84 -6.57 2.64
CA THR A 241 -5.88 -7.67 2.61
C THR A 241 -6.33 -8.78 1.68
N VAL A 242 -5.35 -9.35 0.97
CA VAL A 242 -5.54 -10.56 0.16
C VAL A 242 -4.55 -11.60 0.62
N TYR A 243 -5.06 -12.71 1.15
CA TYR A 243 -4.27 -13.88 1.49
C TYR A 243 -4.41 -14.95 0.41
N LEU A 244 -3.29 -15.38 -0.16
CA LEU A 244 -3.18 -16.45 -1.14
C LEU A 244 -2.32 -17.56 -0.53
N GLY A 245 -2.93 -18.67 -0.13
CA GLY A 245 -2.22 -19.74 0.56
C GLY A 245 -2.59 -21.14 0.09
N SER A 246 -1.71 -22.09 0.41
CA SER A 246 -2.00 -23.52 0.47
C SER A 246 -2.09 -23.95 1.94
N GLU A 247 -2.67 -25.11 2.24
CA GLU A 247 -2.71 -25.64 3.62
C GLU A 247 -1.33 -26.11 4.14
N GLU A 248 -0.30 -26.15 3.29
CA GLU A 248 0.95 -26.87 3.58
C GLU A 248 2.22 -26.00 3.65
N THR A 249 2.25 -24.76 3.12
CA THR A 249 3.53 -24.04 2.87
C THR A 249 3.60 -22.60 3.37
N GLY A 250 2.63 -22.12 4.16
CA GLY A 250 2.44 -20.69 4.36
C GLY A 250 2.00 -19.99 3.07
N GLY A 251 1.38 -18.81 3.20
CA GLY A 251 0.81 -18.09 2.04
C GLY A 251 1.44 -16.72 1.83
N ASP A 252 1.03 -16.06 0.76
CA ASP A 252 1.33 -14.67 0.49
C ASP A 252 0.21 -13.79 1.06
N LEU A 253 0.57 -12.81 1.89
CA LEU A 253 -0.33 -11.75 2.34
C LEU A 253 -0.02 -10.47 1.55
N ILE A 254 -1.00 -9.95 0.83
CA ILE A 254 -0.91 -8.71 0.07
C ILE A 254 -1.70 -7.64 0.80
N ILE A 255 -1.07 -6.50 1.04
CA ILE A 255 -1.67 -5.29 1.61
C ILE A 255 -1.74 -4.25 0.50
N ASP A 256 -2.93 -3.73 0.23
CA ASP A 256 -3.16 -2.81 -0.89
C ASP A 256 -4.16 -1.75 -0.47
N ASN A 257 -3.78 -0.47 -0.58
CA ASN A 257 -4.70 0.65 -0.44
C ASN A 257 -5.08 1.31 -1.78
N GLY A 258 -4.79 0.66 -2.90
CA GLY A 258 -5.23 1.11 -4.22
C GLY A 258 -4.66 2.46 -4.60
N GLY A 259 -3.44 2.79 -4.16
CA GLY A 259 -2.82 4.09 -4.45
C GLY A 259 -3.35 5.26 -3.61
N GLN A 260 -4.20 5.02 -2.62
CA GLN A 260 -4.73 6.06 -1.72
C GLN A 260 -3.73 6.32 -0.59
N GLN A 261 -3.27 7.57 -0.47
CA GLN A 261 -2.32 7.97 0.57
C GLN A 261 -2.88 7.67 1.97
N THR A 262 -2.33 6.64 2.61
CA THR A 262 -2.49 6.42 4.03
C THR A 262 -1.71 7.52 4.75
N ALA A 263 -2.38 8.33 5.56
CA ALA A 263 -1.74 9.27 6.47
C ALA A 263 -1.78 8.67 7.88
N PRO A 264 -0.92 7.69 8.20
CA PRO A 264 -0.87 7.17 9.55
C PRO A 264 -0.46 8.31 10.48
N LYS A 265 -1.25 8.53 11.53
CA LYS A 265 -1.01 9.61 12.49
C LYS A 265 0.31 9.34 13.20
N ARG A 266 1.16 10.37 13.24
CA ARG A 266 2.50 10.30 13.82
C ARG A 266 2.75 11.48 14.74
N ASN A 267 3.70 11.33 15.64
CA ASN A 267 4.26 12.46 16.39
C ASN A 267 5.05 13.41 15.45
N ALA A 268 5.38 14.60 15.96
CA ALA A 268 5.91 15.71 15.17
C ALA A 268 7.27 15.42 14.50
N ASP A 269 8.08 14.51 15.06
CA ASP A 269 9.38 14.08 14.57
C ASP A 269 9.30 12.78 13.73
N CYS A 270 8.10 12.32 13.37
CA CYS A 270 7.86 11.09 12.59
C CYS A 270 8.38 9.80 13.24
N SER A 271 8.75 9.84 14.52
CA SER A 271 9.38 8.70 15.17
C SER A 271 8.37 7.67 15.67
N GLN A 272 7.18 8.09 16.12
CA GLN A 272 6.17 7.20 16.69
C GLN A 272 4.81 7.37 16.03
N PHE A 273 4.07 6.27 15.91
CA PHE A 273 2.73 6.23 15.35
C PHE A 273 1.67 6.22 16.45
N PHE A 274 0.64 7.04 16.27
CA PHE A 274 -0.59 6.96 17.05
C PHE A 274 -1.54 5.98 16.36
N MET A 275 -1.22 4.68 16.46
CA MET A 275 -1.99 3.62 15.80
C MET A 275 -3.47 3.61 16.21
N GLU A 276 -3.76 3.88 17.49
CA GLU A 276 -5.13 3.91 18.03
C GLU A 276 -5.98 5.02 17.39
N ASP A 277 -5.33 6.09 16.93
CA ASP A 277 -5.99 7.22 16.30
C ASP A 277 -6.02 7.10 14.76
N SER A 278 -5.42 6.06 14.18
CA SER A 278 -5.30 5.87 12.73
C SER A 278 -6.25 4.79 12.19
N GLY A 279 -7.23 5.20 11.37
CA GLY A 279 -8.13 4.28 10.66
C GLY A 279 -7.54 3.65 9.39
N ALA A 280 -6.27 3.92 9.09
CA ALA A 280 -5.65 3.71 7.78
C ALA A 280 -4.65 2.54 7.71
N ALA A 281 -4.79 1.53 8.58
CA ALA A 281 -3.91 0.37 8.63
C ALA A 281 -4.67 -0.95 8.55
N ALA A 282 -4.06 -1.95 7.92
CA ALA A 282 -4.48 -3.35 8.02
C ALA A 282 -3.94 -3.94 9.32
N TRP A 283 -4.66 -4.86 9.93
CA TRP A 283 -4.28 -5.45 11.22
C TRP A 283 -4.16 -6.97 11.14
N ILE A 284 -3.07 -7.51 11.69
CA ILE A 284 -2.99 -8.89 12.20
C ILE A 284 -3.30 -8.80 13.71
N PRO A 285 -4.51 -9.21 14.15
CA PRO A 285 -4.96 -8.93 15.51
C PRO A 285 -4.19 -9.69 16.59
N ALA A 286 -4.20 -9.16 17.81
CA ALA A 286 -3.69 -9.85 18.99
C ALA A 286 -4.35 -11.22 19.21
N GLY A 287 -3.59 -12.16 19.76
CA GLY A 287 -4.03 -13.53 19.99
C GLY A 287 -4.13 -14.40 18.73
N THR A 288 -3.67 -13.90 17.57
CA THR A 288 -3.55 -14.70 16.35
C THR A 288 -2.12 -15.20 16.15
N ASN A 289 -1.99 -16.43 15.64
CA ASN A 289 -0.73 -16.99 15.18
C ASN A 289 -0.81 -17.15 13.67
N THR A 290 0.11 -16.52 12.94
CA THR A 290 0.10 -16.52 11.48
C THR A 290 1.48 -16.84 10.93
N GLU A 291 1.50 -17.54 9.80
CA GLU A 291 2.71 -17.87 9.07
C GLU A 291 2.53 -17.50 7.60
N PHE A 292 3.42 -16.66 7.10
CA PHE A 292 3.43 -16.18 5.73
C PHE A 292 4.77 -16.48 5.08
N GLN A 293 4.76 -16.94 3.83
CA GLN A 293 5.98 -16.94 3.05
C GLN A 293 6.37 -15.51 2.71
N ARG A 294 5.40 -14.69 2.26
CA ARG A 294 5.64 -13.30 1.90
C ARG A 294 4.55 -12.38 2.42
N ILE A 295 4.95 -11.21 2.91
CA ILE A 295 4.07 -10.05 3.06
C ILE A 295 4.47 -9.02 1.99
N THR A 296 3.51 -8.60 1.17
CA THR A 296 3.74 -7.68 0.06
C THR A 296 2.90 -6.41 0.21
N PHE A 297 3.55 -5.26 0.27
CA PHE A 297 2.88 -3.96 0.29
C PHE A 297 2.80 -3.38 -1.13
N ARG A 298 1.58 -3.04 -1.56
CA ARG A 298 1.33 -2.21 -2.74
C ARG A 298 1.12 -0.79 -2.27
N ALA A 299 1.96 0.13 -2.72
CA ALA A 299 2.03 1.46 -2.12
C ALA A 299 0.86 2.36 -2.54
N PRO A 300 0.46 3.29 -1.65
CA PRO A 300 0.90 3.39 -0.25
C PRO A 300 0.04 2.54 0.68
N SER A 301 0.64 1.83 1.64
CA SER A 301 -0.07 0.90 2.55
C SER A 301 0.57 0.81 3.94
N HIS A 302 -0.22 0.44 4.94
CA HIS A 302 0.25 0.25 6.33
C HIS A 302 -0.30 -1.06 6.91
N LEU A 303 0.55 -1.83 7.59
CA LEU A 303 0.20 -3.05 8.31
C LEU A 303 0.67 -2.95 9.76
N VAL A 304 -0.23 -3.25 10.68
CA VAL A 304 0.04 -3.42 12.10
C VAL A 304 -0.03 -4.90 12.47
N VAL A 305 0.99 -5.40 13.15
CA VAL A 305 1.11 -6.76 13.68
C VAL A 305 0.96 -6.71 15.18
N ALA A 306 -0.21 -7.09 15.69
CA ALA A 306 -0.50 -7.23 17.12
C ALA A 306 -0.56 -8.69 17.59
N GLY A 307 -0.63 -9.65 16.66
CA GLY A 307 -0.48 -11.08 16.93
C GLY A 307 0.96 -11.57 16.78
N THR A 308 1.14 -12.89 16.79
CA THR A 308 2.40 -13.56 16.51
C THR A 308 2.45 -13.93 15.02
N THR A 309 3.48 -13.43 14.34
CA THR A 309 3.64 -13.62 12.90
C THR A 309 5.03 -14.18 12.59
N ILE A 310 5.09 -15.26 11.84
CA ILE A 310 6.33 -15.74 11.22
C ILE A 310 6.26 -15.38 9.74
N VAL A 311 7.31 -14.72 9.23
CA VAL A 311 7.37 -14.34 7.82
C VAL A 311 8.75 -14.55 7.23
N THR A 312 8.82 -15.09 6.02
CA THR A 312 10.12 -15.23 5.33
C THR A 312 10.58 -13.93 4.72
N THR A 313 9.74 -13.28 3.90
CA THR A 313 10.09 -12.00 3.28
C THR A 313 9.00 -10.96 3.42
N VAL A 314 9.37 -9.73 3.76
CA VAL A 314 8.52 -8.55 3.74
C VAL A 314 9.08 -7.57 2.72
N THR A 315 8.30 -7.25 1.70
CA THR A 315 8.72 -6.35 0.62
C THR A 315 7.57 -5.48 0.16
N GLY A 316 7.86 -4.41 -0.58
CA GLY A 316 6.81 -3.66 -1.23
C GLY A 316 7.28 -2.35 -1.80
N GLN A 317 6.31 -1.56 -2.24
CA GLN A 317 6.55 -0.22 -2.77
C GLN A 317 6.51 0.81 -1.63
N LEU A 318 7.21 1.93 -1.83
CA LEU A 318 7.19 3.06 -0.89
C LEU A 318 6.28 4.20 -1.41
N PRO A 319 5.68 5.00 -0.50
CA PRO A 319 5.77 4.88 0.96
C PRO A 319 4.83 3.80 1.49
N SER A 320 5.35 2.86 2.27
CA SER A 320 4.56 1.87 3.04
C SER A 320 5.24 1.61 4.37
N TYR A 321 4.49 1.15 5.36
CA TYR A 321 4.97 1.00 6.73
C TYR A 321 4.55 -0.34 7.32
N LEU A 322 5.44 -0.94 8.10
CA LEU A 322 5.16 -2.08 8.96
C LEU A 322 5.34 -1.66 10.41
N HIS A 323 4.33 -1.93 11.23
CA HIS A 323 4.40 -1.70 12.67
C HIS A 323 4.16 -3.01 13.42
N ILE A 324 5.07 -3.37 14.31
CA ILE A 324 4.87 -4.43 15.30
C ILE A 324 4.39 -3.79 16.60
N HIS A 325 3.11 -3.96 16.90
CA HIS A 325 2.46 -3.43 18.10
C HIS A 325 3.08 -4.02 19.37
N SER A 326 2.96 -3.35 20.52
CA SER A 326 3.53 -3.78 21.81
C SER A 326 3.07 -5.17 22.29
N GLN A 327 1.92 -5.63 21.82
CA GLN A 327 1.38 -6.98 22.09
C GLN A 327 1.79 -8.03 21.06
N GLY A 328 2.38 -7.61 19.94
CA GLY A 328 2.70 -8.45 18.79
C GLY A 328 4.14 -8.91 18.77
N SER A 329 4.38 -9.92 17.95
CA SER A 329 5.72 -10.39 17.61
C SER A 329 5.84 -10.73 16.14
N LEU A 330 7.02 -10.47 15.58
CA LEU A 330 7.37 -10.85 14.22
C LEU A 330 8.71 -11.59 14.22
N THR A 331 8.68 -12.86 13.83
CA THR A 331 9.89 -13.61 13.47
C THR A 331 10.15 -13.44 11.99
N LEU A 332 11.30 -12.89 11.62
CA LEU A 332 11.70 -12.65 10.24
C LEU A 332 12.70 -13.69 9.77
N ASN A 333 12.38 -14.49 8.76
CA ASN A 333 13.35 -15.50 8.30
C ASN A 333 14.41 -14.94 7.36
N GLU A 334 14.11 -14.06 6.40
CA GLU A 334 15.10 -13.72 5.36
C GLU A 334 15.22 -12.23 5.09
N THR A 335 14.16 -11.55 4.67
CA THR A 335 14.30 -10.19 4.10
C THR A 335 13.23 -9.23 4.60
N LEU A 336 13.65 -8.06 5.06
CA LEU A 336 12.79 -6.93 5.40
C LEU A 336 13.18 -5.70 4.57
N ASN A 337 12.33 -5.36 3.60
CA ASN A 337 12.52 -4.23 2.70
C ASN A 337 11.33 -3.26 2.75
N ILE A 338 10.93 -2.87 3.96
CA ILE A 338 9.92 -1.85 4.25
C ILE A 338 10.33 -1.12 5.55
N PRO A 339 10.17 0.22 5.64
CA PRO A 339 10.36 0.94 6.90
C PRO A 339 9.53 0.33 8.02
N THR A 340 10.21 -0.05 9.10
CA THR A 340 9.61 -0.87 10.17
C THR A 340 9.79 -0.24 11.54
N TYR A 341 8.73 -0.27 12.32
CA TYR A 341 8.65 0.28 13.67
C TYR A 341 8.21 -0.83 14.63
N VAL A 342 8.90 -0.99 15.74
CA VAL A 342 8.72 -2.13 16.65
C VAL A 342 8.53 -1.65 18.07
N ASP A 343 7.33 -1.81 18.60
CA ASP A 343 7.03 -1.64 20.02
C ASP A 343 6.94 -2.98 20.75
N GLY A 344 6.68 -4.07 20.01
CA GLY A 344 6.59 -5.44 20.52
C GLY A 344 7.92 -6.20 20.41
N ILE A 345 7.86 -7.44 19.93
CA ILE A 345 9.03 -8.30 19.79
C ILE A 345 9.41 -8.46 18.32
N PHE A 346 10.65 -8.14 17.96
CA PHE A 346 11.25 -8.49 16.68
C PHE A 346 12.25 -9.63 16.89
N ASP A 347 11.96 -10.79 16.32
CA ASP A 347 12.70 -12.02 16.58
C ASP A 347 13.56 -12.40 15.37
N LEU A 348 14.86 -12.50 15.62
CA LEU A 348 15.89 -12.89 14.66
C LEU A 348 16.19 -14.39 14.82
N PRO A 349 15.94 -15.20 13.78
CA PRO A 349 16.13 -16.63 13.83
C PRO A 349 17.62 -17.01 13.80
N GLY A 350 17.92 -18.31 13.88
CA GLY A 350 19.28 -18.86 13.78
C GLY A 350 19.91 -18.79 12.39
N LYS A 351 19.85 -17.63 11.73
CA LYS A 351 20.50 -17.32 10.46
C LYS A 351 20.57 -15.80 10.24
N SER A 352 21.36 -15.36 9.26
CA SER A 352 21.43 -13.96 8.88
C SER A 352 20.18 -13.50 8.13
N VAL A 353 19.64 -12.33 8.51
CA VAL A 353 18.54 -11.64 7.81
C VAL A 353 19.05 -10.39 7.12
N THR A 354 18.41 -10.02 6.00
CA THR A 354 18.71 -8.79 5.26
C THR A 354 17.65 -7.72 5.54
N ILE A 355 18.09 -6.55 6.00
CA ILE A 355 17.24 -5.40 6.31
C ILE A 355 17.71 -4.22 5.45
N SER A 356 16.87 -3.81 4.50
CA SER A 356 17.26 -2.81 3.48
C SER A 356 16.56 -1.46 3.63
N GLN A 357 15.72 -1.30 4.65
CA GLN A 357 15.03 -0.05 4.98
C GLN A 357 15.21 0.27 6.45
N SER A 358 14.90 1.50 6.84
CA SER A 358 15.04 1.94 8.23
C SER A 358 14.22 1.08 9.20
N LEU A 359 14.83 0.70 10.31
CA LEU A 359 14.24 -0.10 11.38
C LEU A 359 14.40 0.64 12.71
N ARG A 360 13.30 0.91 13.40
CA ARG A 360 13.30 1.53 14.73
C ARG A 360 12.63 0.62 15.74
N VAL A 361 13.29 0.37 16.87
CA VAL A 361 12.84 -0.59 17.88
C VAL A 361 12.79 0.06 19.25
N TRP A 362 11.59 0.28 19.78
CA TRP A 362 11.32 0.61 21.19
C TRP A 362 11.01 -0.63 22.02
N GLY A 363 10.58 -1.71 21.37
CA GLY A 363 10.37 -3.00 22.00
C GLY A 363 11.64 -3.82 22.14
N THR A 364 11.50 -5.14 22.05
CA THR A 364 12.60 -6.08 22.26
C THR A 364 13.08 -6.69 20.94
N VAL A 365 14.40 -6.77 20.77
CA VAL A 365 15.00 -7.66 19.76
C VAL A 365 15.39 -8.98 20.42
N SER A 366 14.69 -10.06 20.05
CA SER A 366 15.06 -11.43 20.41
C SER A 366 16.00 -11.96 19.33
N SER A 367 17.07 -12.65 19.74
CA SER A 367 18.09 -13.16 18.81
C SER A 367 18.49 -14.58 19.18
N HIS A 368 18.47 -15.47 18.19
CA HIS A 368 19.10 -16.79 18.29
C HIS A 368 20.63 -16.66 18.31
N LEU A 369 21.33 -17.67 18.84
CA LEU A 369 22.81 -17.73 18.88
C LEU A 369 23.50 -17.67 17.50
N ASP A 370 22.75 -17.94 16.44
CA ASP A 370 23.25 -17.93 15.06
C ASP A 370 22.65 -16.76 14.26
N ALA A 371 21.96 -15.84 14.92
CA ALA A 371 21.35 -14.70 14.29
C ALA A 371 22.42 -13.76 13.74
N GLY A 372 22.19 -13.29 12.52
CA GLY A 372 23.00 -12.25 11.91
C GLY A 372 22.14 -11.17 11.27
N ILE A 373 22.71 -9.99 11.08
CA ILE A 373 22.05 -8.88 10.38
C ILE A 373 22.95 -8.41 9.25
N VAL A 374 22.37 -8.31 8.05
CA VAL A 374 22.92 -7.57 6.93
C VAL A 374 22.05 -6.33 6.73
N PHE A 375 22.55 -5.16 7.15
CA PHE A 375 21.81 -3.90 7.13
C PHE A 375 22.31 -2.97 6.03
N SER A 376 21.40 -2.47 5.20
CA SER A 376 21.72 -1.54 4.12
C SER A 376 20.76 -0.35 4.02
N GLY A 377 19.91 -0.14 5.03
CA GLY A 377 19.02 1.01 5.10
C GLY A 377 19.71 2.26 5.65
N ASP A 378 18.96 3.35 5.79
CA ASP A 378 19.52 4.62 6.29
C ASP A 378 19.86 4.54 7.80
N LEU A 379 18.91 4.04 8.61
CA LEU A 379 19.05 3.98 10.07
C LEU A 379 18.41 2.72 10.67
N LEU A 380 19.21 1.95 11.42
CA LEU A 380 18.75 0.93 12.36
C LEU A 380 18.99 1.47 13.77
N GLN A 381 17.92 1.64 14.55
CA GLN A 381 17.99 2.24 15.88
C GLN A 381 17.25 1.42 16.92
N LEU A 382 17.92 1.10 18.03
CA LEU A 382 17.36 0.40 19.19
C LEU A 382 17.32 1.36 20.37
N PHE A 383 16.12 1.64 20.86
CA PHE A 383 15.85 2.49 22.02
C PHE A 383 15.73 1.64 23.29
N PRO A 384 16.48 1.93 24.35
CA PRO A 384 16.45 1.11 25.56
C PRO A 384 15.06 1.19 26.24
N ASP A 385 14.58 0.05 26.70
CA ASP A 385 13.48 -0.01 27.67
C ASP A 385 13.89 0.64 28.99
N GLU A 386 13.39 1.84 29.23
CA GLU A 386 13.65 2.67 30.42
C GLU A 386 13.00 2.11 31.71
N THR A 387 12.20 1.04 31.61
CA THR A 387 11.61 0.38 32.78
C THR A 387 12.54 -0.67 33.39
N LEU A 388 13.58 -1.08 32.66
CA LEU A 388 14.58 -2.04 33.14
C LEU A 388 15.66 -1.33 33.96
N SER A 389 16.33 -2.06 34.86
CA SER A 389 17.44 -1.55 35.67
C SER A 389 18.78 -2.15 35.26
N VAL A 390 18.87 -2.68 34.05
CA VAL A 390 20.03 -3.41 33.52
C VAL A 390 20.31 -3.00 32.08
N ASN A 391 21.56 -3.17 31.64
CA ASN A 391 21.91 -3.00 30.23
C ASN A 391 21.17 -4.03 29.37
N GLN A 392 20.70 -3.60 28.21
CA GLN A 392 20.08 -4.47 27.21
C GLN A 392 21.14 -4.91 26.20
N ILE A 393 21.05 -6.14 25.70
CA ILE A 393 22.08 -6.75 24.86
C ILE A 393 21.50 -7.08 23.50
N LEU A 394 22.09 -6.53 22.44
CA LEU A 394 21.94 -7.09 21.10
C LEU A 394 23.06 -8.10 20.89
N SER A 395 22.72 -9.39 20.89
CA SER A 395 23.68 -10.47 20.70
C SER A 395 23.54 -11.03 19.28
N LEU A 396 24.62 -11.04 18.50
CA LEU A 396 24.62 -11.49 17.11
C LEU A 396 25.86 -12.33 16.83
N ARG A 397 25.71 -13.30 15.93
CA ARG A 397 26.86 -13.98 15.35
C ARG A 397 27.56 -13.15 14.29
N ALA A 398 26.79 -12.42 13.49
CA ALA A 398 27.34 -11.59 12.42
C ALA A 398 26.59 -10.26 12.26
N LEU A 399 27.34 -9.19 12.03
CA LEU A 399 26.79 -7.87 11.71
C LEU A 399 27.50 -7.28 10.49
N ASP A 400 26.78 -7.14 9.39
CA ASP A 400 27.25 -6.47 8.17
C ASP A 400 26.47 -5.16 7.98
N ILE A 401 27.19 -4.04 7.97
CA ILE A 401 26.66 -2.69 7.82
C ILE A 401 27.10 -2.16 6.46
N GLY A 402 26.14 -1.95 5.57
CA GLY A 402 26.37 -1.43 4.22
C GLY A 402 26.89 0.01 4.19
N THR A 403 27.31 0.47 3.01
CA THR A 403 27.86 1.82 2.80
C THR A 403 26.88 2.91 3.22
N ASN A 404 27.36 3.93 3.94
CA ASN A 404 26.59 5.05 4.48
C ASN A 404 25.42 4.69 5.41
N ALA A 405 25.30 3.42 5.82
CA ALA A 405 24.26 3.00 6.76
C ALA A 405 24.66 3.34 8.20
N ALA A 406 23.66 3.68 9.03
CA ALA A 406 23.87 3.96 10.45
C ALA A 406 23.17 2.91 11.32
N VAL A 407 23.91 2.35 12.27
CA VAL A 407 23.40 1.51 13.36
C VAL A 407 23.62 2.22 14.68
N VAL A 408 22.54 2.43 15.44
CA VAL A 408 22.56 3.16 16.71
C VAL A 408 21.90 2.32 17.79
N LEU A 409 22.69 1.94 18.79
CA LEU A 409 22.23 1.28 20.01
C LEU A 409 22.23 2.32 21.13
N ASP A 410 21.05 2.84 21.47
CA ASP A 410 20.93 4.08 22.22
C ASP A 410 21.29 3.95 23.70
N LYS A 411 21.61 5.13 24.25
CA LYS A 411 21.85 5.37 25.66
C LYS A 411 20.52 5.34 26.41
N SER A 412 20.53 4.83 27.64
CA SER A 412 19.42 5.02 28.58
C SER A 412 19.45 6.37 29.26
N ASP A 413 18.26 6.91 29.54
CA ASP A 413 18.08 8.09 30.38
C ASP A 413 18.28 7.80 31.88
N GLN A 414 18.25 6.52 32.30
CA GLN A 414 18.57 6.11 33.66
C GLN A 414 20.07 6.23 33.96
N SER A 415 20.39 6.62 35.19
CA SER A 415 21.79 6.69 35.66
C SER A 415 22.37 5.35 36.10
N THR A 416 21.55 4.31 36.22
CA THR A 416 21.93 3.00 36.77
C THR A 416 22.54 2.05 35.74
N HIS A 417 22.33 2.32 34.44
CA HIS A 417 22.84 1.52 33.33
C HIS A 417 23.05 2.42 32.10
N CYS A 418 23.87 2.01 31.14
CA CYS A 418 24.25 2.85 30.00
C CYS A 418 23.27 2.76 28.83
N GLY A 419 22.41 1.72 28.78
CA GLY A 419 21.46 1.48 27.68
C GLY A 419 21.74 0.16 26.99
N TYR A 420 21.94 0.20 25.68
CA TYR A 420 22.28 -1.00 24.90
C TYR A 420 23.78 -1.26 24.79
N THR A 421 24.15 -2.53 24.91
CA THR A 421 25.44 -3.11 24.50
C THR A 421 25.28 -3.98 23.25
N LEU A 422 26.37 -4.16 22.53
CA LEU A 422 26.51 -5.09 21.41
C LEU A 422 27.43 -6.23 21.83
N ASP A 423 27.00 -7.45 21.56
CA ASP A 423 27.75 -8.68 21.76
C ASP A 423 27.84 -9.43 20.43
N ILE A 424 28.98 -9.32 19.75
CA ILE A 424 29.29 -10.19 18.61
C ILE A 424 29.95 -11.44 19.15
N HIS A 425 29.29 -12.58 18.98
CA HIS A 425 29.73 -13.88 19.47
C HIS A 425 29.91 -14.86 18.30
N GLY A 426 30.54 -16.01 18.54
CA GLY A 426 30.70 -17.06 17.52
C GLY A 426 32.15 -17.43 17.22
N GLY A 427 33.12 -16.77 17.84
CA GLY A 427 34.54 -17.12 17.72
C GLY A 427 34.96 -17.20 16.26
N GLN A 428 35.35 -18.39 15.79
CA GLN A 428 35.78 -18.63 14.40
C GLN A 428 34.70 -18.40 13.33
N GLU A 429 33.44 -18.29 13.73
CA GLU A 429 32.34 -18.05 12.79
C GLU A 429 31.63 -16.71 13.02
N GLY A 430 32.12 -15.92 13.98
CA GLY A 430 31.65 -14.57 14.26
C GLY A 430 32.26 -13.56 13.30
N SER A 431 31.51 -12.51 12.92
CA SER A 431 32.06 -11.45 12.05
C SER A 431 31.39 -10.09 12.20
N ILE A 432 32.16 -9.04 11.97
CA ILE A 432 31.64 -7.69 11.75
C ILE A 432 32.25 -7.09 10.48
N THR A 433 31.40 -6.56 9.60
CA THR A 433 31.80 -5.87 8.38
C THR A 433 31.10 -4.52 8.32
N MET A 434 31.84 -3.47 7.99
CA MET A 434 31.33 -2.11 7.88
C MET A 434 31.84 -1.47 6.60
N GLY A 435 30.91 -1.07 5.72
CA GLY A 435 31.20 -0.41 4.45
C GLY A 435 31.57 1.07 4.59
N ALA A 436 32.09 1.65 3.50
CA ALA A 436 32.48 3.06 3.44
C ALA A 436 31.39 4.02 3.93
N GLY A 437 31.76 4.94 4.83
CA GLY A 437 30.86 5.95 5.38
C GLY A 437 29.83 5.43 6.38
N SER A 438 29.84 4.14 6.70
CA SER A 438 28.94 3.56 7.69
C SER A 438 29.33 3.93 9.12
N SER A 439 28.35 3.87 10.02
CA SER A 439 28.57 4.12 11.44
C SER A 439 27.85 3.12 12.35
N LEU A 440 28.53 2.76 13.43
CA LEU A 440 28.01 1.96 14.53
C LEU A 440 28.24 2.74 15.83
N THR A 441 27.16 3.18 16.47
CA THR A 441 27.23 3.84 17.78
C THR A 441 26.58 2.93 18.82
N VAL A 442 27.32 2.62 19.89
CA VAL A 442 26.84 1.81 21.01
C VAL A 442 27.05 2.56 22.31
N ALA A 443 25.98 2.68 23.10
CA ALA A 443 26.00 3.44 24.33
C ALA A 443 26.78 2.79 25.48
N CYS A 444 26.87 1.46 25.47
CA CYS A 444 27.60 0.67 26.46
C CYS A 444 28.92 0.09 25.88
N PRO A 445 29.78 -0.48 26.75
CA PRO A 445 30.91 -1.30 26.31
C PRO A 445 30.46 -2.41 25.37
N VAL A 446 31.24 -2.65 24.31
CA VAL A 446 30.97 -3.66 23.28
C VAL A 446 31.85 -4.89 23.53
N THR A 447 31.29 -6.09 23.31
CA THR A 447 32.05 -7.35 23.29
C THR A 447 32.10 -7.87 21.86
N ILE A 448 33.30 -8.24 21.39
CA ILE A 448 33.51 -8.82 20.05
C ILE A 448 34.41 -10.05 20.20
N ASP A 449 33.82 -11.23 20.03
CA ASP A 449 34.49 -12.52 19.88
C ASP A 449 34.19 -13.07 18.47
N ALA A 450 35.04 -12.69 17.51
CA ALA A 450 34.84 -12.89 16.08
C ALA A 450 36.14 -13.25 15.36
N ASP A 451 36.03 -14.00 14.26
CA ASP A 451 37.15 -14.37 13.37
C ASP A 451 37.60 -13.18 12.53
N SER A 452 36.66 -12.29 12.18
CA SER A 452 36.92 -11.15 11.31
C SER A 452 36.21 -9.87 11.74
N VAL A 453 36.96 -8.77 11.67
CA VAL A 453 36.51 -7.39 11.90
C VAL A 453 37.02 -6.55 10.74
N ASN A 454 36.13 -6.18 9.81
CA ASN A 454 36.48 -5.44 8.59
C ASN A 454 35.80 -4.07 8.60
N LEU A 455 36.60 -3.00 8.73
CA LEU A 455 36.12 -1.62 8.73
C LEU A 455 36.67 -0.89 7.50
N HIS A 456 35.81 -0.57 6.54
CA HIS A 456 36.18 0.17 5.33
C HIS A 456 35.73 1.62 5.50
N ASP A 457 36.63 2.55 5.84
CA ASP A 457 36.32 3.98 6.06
C ASP A 457 35.04 4.20 6.90
N ALA A 458 34.94 3.45 7.99
CA ALA A 458 33.76 3.35 8.85
C ALA A 458 34.05 3.82 10.28
N THR A 459 33.00 4.23 10.99
CA THR A 459 33.12 4.75 12.36
C THR A 459 32.43 3.84 13.37
N LEU A 460 33.18 3.27 14.31
CA LEU A 460 32.63 2.54 15.46
C LEU A 460 32.90 3.37 16.74
N ILE A 461 31.83 3.77 17.43
CA ILE A 461 31.88 4.53 18.67
C ILE A 461 31.20 3.72 19.77
N SER A 462 31.97 3.29 20.76
CA SER A 462 31.44 2.81 22.04
C SER A 462 31.63 3.90 23.09
N ARG A 463 30.56 4.23 23.81
CA ARG A 463 30.61 5.19 24.92
C ARG A 463 30.65 4.42 26.25
N THR A 464 31.36 4.97 27.22
CA THR A 464 31.50 4.45 28.58
C THR A 464 30.93 5.41 29.59
#